data_AF-A0A530K915-F1
#
_entry.id   AF-A0A530K915-F1
#
_cell.length_a   1.000
_cell.length_b   1.000
_cell.length_c   1.000
_cell.angle_alpha   90.00
_cell.angle_beta   90.00
_cell.angle_gamma   90.00
#
_symmetry.space_group_name_H-M   'P 1'
#
loop_
_entity.id
_entity.type
_entity.pdbx_description
1 polymer ?
#
loop_
_entity_poly.entity_id
_entity_poly.type
_entity_poly.pdbx_seq_one_letter_code
_entity_poly.pdbx_strand_id
1 'polypeptide(L)' 'MTARRWQLAHGRYLDLGDKAVVVGILNVTPDSFSDGGLFDAPDKALAQARRIV' A
#
# COMPACT_ATOMS: atom_id res chain seq x y z
N MET A 1 10.25 15.10 17.23
CA MET A 1 9.52 16.00 16.28
C MET A 1 8.05 15.93 16.66
N THR A 2 7.21 16.95 16.43
CA THR A 2 5.80 16.83 16.85
C THR A 2 5.10 15.77 16.00
N ALA A 3 4.62 14.69 16.64
CA ALA A 3 3.86 13.65 15.96
C ALA A 3 2.56 14.26 15.40
N ARG A 4 2.32 14.04 14.12
CA ARG A 4 1.09 14.46 13.41
C ARG A 4 0.26 13.24 13.10
N ARG A 5 -0.99 13.23 13.58
CA ARG A 5 -1.98 12.24 13.17
C ARG A 5 -2.59 12.63 11.83
N TRP A 6 -2.36 11.81 10.81
CA TRP A 6 -3.02 11.94 9.51
C TRP A 6 -4.24 11.04 9.46
N GLN A 7 -5.43 11.64 9.36
CA GLN A 7 -6.69 10.91 9.19
C GLN A 7 -6.79 10.30 7.79
N LEU A 8 -7.20 9.04 7.74
CA LEU A 8 -7.52 8.28 6.54
C LEU A 8 -9.02 7.95 6.51
N ALA A 9 -9.47 7.37 5.40
CA ALA A 9 -10.85 6.91 5.29
C ALA A 9 -11.16 5.76 6.28
N HIS A 10 -12.45 5.62 6.62
CA HIS A 10 -12.99 4.55 7.49
C HIS A 10 -12.48 4.62 8.94
N GLY A 11 -12.27 5.83 9.48
CA GLY A 11 -11.83 6.03 10.87
C GLY A 11 -10.39 5.59 11.16
N ARG A 12 -9.60 5.29 10.13
CA ARG A 12 -8.18 4.90 10.24
C ARG A 12 -7.29 6.13 10.28
N TYR A 13 -6.08 5.98 10.81
CA TYR A 13 -5.09 7.06 10.87
C TYR A 13 -3.65 6.54 10.80
N LEU A 14 -2.72 7.42 10.42
CA LEU A 14 -1.27 7.21 10.53
C LEU A 14 -0.68 8.25 11.48
N ASP A 15 0.15 7.82 12.42
CA ASP A 15 0.94 8.73 13.24
C ASP A 15 2.30 8.96 12.57
N LEU A 16 2.52 10.17 12.04
CA LEU A 16 3.76 10.58 11.38
C LEU A 16 4.65 11.35 12.36
N GLY A 17 5.93 11.01 12.44
CA GLY A 17 6.86 11.74 13.32
C GLY A 17 8.09 10.92 13.64
N ASP A 18 8.23 10.53 14.90
CA ASP A 18 9.46 9.92 15.44
C ASP A 18 9.80 8.54 14.82
N LYS A 19 8.86 7.90 14.13
CA LYS A 19 9.10 6.68 13.32
C LYS A 19 8.70 6.91 11.87
N ALA A 20 9.53 6.41 10.95
CA ALA A 20 9.20 6.36 9.54
C ALA A 20 8.08 5.33 9.29
N VAL A 21 7.14 5.69 8.42
CA VAL A 21 6.09 4.79 7.95
C VAL A 21 6.48 4.31 6.57
N VAL A 22 6.54 2.98 6.38
CA VAL A 22 6.74 2.36 5.08
C VAL A 22 5.38 2.06 4.47
N VAL A 23 5.18 2.47 3.22
CA VAL A 23 3.96 2.22 2.46
C VAL A 23 4.31 1.31 1.30
N GLY A 24 3.74 0.11 1.29
CA GLY A 24 3.88 -0.80 0.15
C GLY A 24 3.04 -0.32 -1.03
N ILE A 25 3.66 -0.26 -2.20
CA ILE A 25 2.99 0.06 -3.46
C ILE A 25 2.59 -1.25 -4.13
N LEU A 26 1.31 -1.34 -4.52
CA LEU A 26 0.80 -2.43 -5.35
C LEU A 26 0.18 -1.84 -6.60
N ASN A 27 0.84 -2.01 -7.74
CA ASN A 27 0.30 -1.61 -9.03
C ASN A 27 -0.63 -2.72 -9.56
N VAL A 28 -1.82 -2.33 -10.00
CA VAL A 28 -2.82 -3.22 -10.60
C VAL A 28 -3.19 -2.62 -11.95
N THR A 29 -2.27 -2.73 -12.90
CA THR A 29 -2.44 -2.18 -14.25
C THR A 29 -1.92 -3.17 -15.31
N PRO A 30 -2.64 -3.32 -16.44
CA PRO A 30 -2.26 -4.24 -17.51
C PRO A 30 -0.91 -3.93 -18.18
N ASP A 31 -0.38 -2.74 -17.96
CA ASP A 31 0.81 -2.17 -18.61
C ASP A 31 2.03 -2.07 -17.69
N SER A 32 2.00 -2.72 -16.53
CA SER A 32 3.14 -2.73 -15.60
C SER A 32 4.34 -3.48 -16.20
N PHE A 33 5.34 -2.70 -16.66
CA PHE A 33 6.51 -3.13 -17.45
C PHE A 33 7.47 -4.12 -16.76
N SER A 34 7.37 -4.36 -15.44
CA SER A 34 8.27 -5.27 -14.70
C SER A 34 7.66 -6.63 -14.38
N ASP A 35 6.35 -6.70 -14.19
CA ASP A 35 5.68 -7.88 -13.61
C ASP A 35 4.84 -8.63 -14.65
N GLY A 36 4.78 -8.15 -15.90
CA GLY A 36 4.09 -8.83 -17.00
C GLY A 36 2.59 -9.08 -16.75
N GLY A 37 1.93 -8.22 -15.97
CA GLY A 37 0.52 -8.37 -15.62
C GLY A 37 0.23 -9.40 -14.52
N LEU A 38 1.23 -9.77 -13.69
CA LEU A 38 1.07 -10.77 -12.63
C LEU A 38 -0.04 -10.44 -11.62
N PHE A 39 -0.47 -9.18 -11.49
CA PHE A 39 -1.49 -8.76 -10.53
C PHE A 39 -2.78 -8.22 -11.17
N ASP A 40 -2.95 -8.39 -12.48
CA ASP A 40 -4.09 -7.80 -13.23
C ASP A 40 -5.44 -8.42 -12.85
N ALA A 41 -5.42 -9.60 -12.22
CA ALA A 41 -6.59 -10.23 -11.64
C ALA A 41 -6.76 -9.83 -10.15
N PRO A 42 -7.96 -9.46 -9.70
CA PRO A 42 -8.21 -9.05 -8.31
C PRO A 42 -7.66 -10.01 -7.26
N ASP A 43 -7.81 -11.33 -7.47
CA ASP A 43 -7.33 -12.34 -6.51
C ASP A 43 -5.81 -12.34 -6.36
N LYS A 44 -5.08 -12.11 -7.46
CA LYS A 44 -3.61 -12.04 -7.44
C LYS A 44 -3.14 -10.75 -6.75
N ALA A 45 -3.80 -9.63 -7.02
CA ALA A 45 -3.54 -8.37 -6.31
C ALA A 45 -3.77 -8.52 -4.79
N LEU A 46 -4.88 -9.16 -4.38
CA LEU A 46 -5.16 -9.42 -2.97
C LEU A 46 -4.10 -10.33 -2.33
N ALA A 47 -3.66 -11.38 -3.02
CA ALA A 47 -2.61 -12.27 -2.53
C ALA A 47 -1.25 -11.54 -2.40
N GLN A 48 -0.96 -10.56 -3.26
CA GLN A 48 0.23 -9.73 -3.14
C GLN A 48 0.11 -8.72 -2.00
N ALA A 49 -1.04 -8.07 -1.84
CA ALA A 49 -1.28 -7.15 -0.72
C ALA A 49 -1.07 -7.84 0.64
N ARG A 50 -1.48 -9.11 0.77
CA ARG A 50 -1.24 -9.95 1.97
C ARG A 50 0.23 -10.30 2.21
N ARG A 51 1.11 -10.17 1.22
CA ARG A 51 2.56 -10.38 1.38
C ARG A 51 3.30 -9.11 1.79
N ILE A 52 2.69 -7.95 1.55
CA ILE A 52 3.24 -6.63 1.90
C ILE A 52 3.04 -6.33 3.40
N VAL A 53 1.98 -6.87 3.99
CA VAL A 53 1.62 -6.71 5.42
C VAL A 53 1.96 -7.95 6.22
#